data_AF-A0ABD5SDQ8-F1
#
_entry.id   AF-A0ABD5SDQ8-F1
#
_cell.length_a   1.000
_cell.length_b   1.000
_cell.length_c   1.000
_cell.angle_alpha   90.00
_cell.angle_beta   90.00
_cell.angle_gamma   90.00
#
_symmetry.space_group_name_H-M   'P 1'
#
loop_
_entity.id
_entity.type
_entity.pdbx_description
1 polymer ?
#
loop_
_entity_poly.entity_id
_entity_poly.type
_entity_poly.pdbx_seq_one_letter_code
_entity_poly.pdbx_strand_id
1 'polypeptide(L)'
;PGVRRLVSALAARVAATDTAPIDEPVTTDTRRLIRLPGTLHGGSGLVVTPIERAELDGFDPLRDAVPDRFVGREIRIECETERTVELNGRTISVRSGENTVPEFAGVFLMARGEARKAPER
;
A
#
# COMPACT_ATOMS: atom_id res chain seq x y z
N PRO A 1 17.86 -25.21 -38.90
CA PRO A 1 18.09 -25.92 -37.61
C PRO A 1 18.76 -25.05 -36.52
N GLY A 2 19.87 -24.36 -36.82
CA GLY A 2 20.62 -23.54 -35.85
C GLY A 2 19.87 -22.29 -35.36
N VAL A 3 19.23 -21.55 -36.28
CA VAL A 3 18.47 -20.32 -35.93
C VAL A 3 17.33 -20.61 -34.96
N ARG A 4 16.58 -21.72 -35.16
CA ARG A 4 15.49 -22.11 -34.25
C ARG A 4 15.99 -22.37 -32.83
N ARG A 5 17.13 -23.04 -32.69
CA ARG A 5 17.75 -23.30 -31.37
C ARG A 5 18.18 -22.00 -30.69
N LEU A 6 18.79 -21.08 -31.45
CA LEU A 6 19.17 -19.76 -30.94
C LEU A 6 17.95 -18.97 -30.46
N VAL A 7 16.87 -18.92 -31.26
CA VAL A 7 15.62 -18.25 -30.91
C VAL A 7 15.00 -18.85 -29.65
N SER A 8 14.91 -20.18 -29.54
CA SER A 8 14.37 -20.83 -28.35
C SER A 8 15.21 -20.56 -27.09
N ALA A 9 16.55 -20.58 -27.22
CA ALA A 9 17.44 -20.27 -26.10
C ALA A 9 17.32 -18.81 -25.64
N LEU A 10 17.20 -17.86 -26.59
CA LEU A 10 17.00 -16.45 -26.27
C LEU A 10 15.63 -16.20 -25.63
N ALA A 11 14.55 -16.78 -26.17
CA ALA A 11 13.21 -16.64 -25.64
C ALA A 11 13.11 -17.20 -24.20
N ALA A 12 13.69 -18.39 -23.96
CA ALA A 12 13.72 -18.97 -22.61
C ALA A 12 14.48 -18.09 -21.61
N ARG A 13 15.61 -17.50 -22.04
CA ARG A 13 16.39 -16.59 -21.19
C ARG A 13 15.61 -15.32 -20.86
N VAL A 14 15.04 -14.66 -21.86
CA VAL A 14 14.23 -13.44 -21.68
C VAL A 14 13.03 -13.71 -20.79
N ALA A 15 12.31 -14.83 -20.99
CA ALA A 15 11.22 -15.21 -20.11
C ALA A 15 11.69 -15.41 -18.66
N ALA A 16 12.87 -15.99 -18.44
CA ALA A 16 13.41 -16.18 -17.10
C ALA A 16 13.89 -14.88 -16.44
N THR A 17 14.31 -13.86 -17.20
CA THR A 17 14.91 -12.63 -16.63
C THR A 17 13.98 -11.42 -16.65
N ASP A 18 13.06 -11.35 -17.61
CA ASP A 18 12.29 -10.14 -17.91
C ASP A 18 10.78 -10.35 -17.71
N THR A 19 10.36 -11.47 -17.10
CA THR A 19 8.95 -11.67 -16.74
C THR A 19 8.56 -10.81 -15.54
N ALA A 20 7.37 -10.21 -15.62
CA ALA A 20 6.77 -9.51 -14.50
C ALA A 20 5.93 -10.50 -13.67
N PRO A 21 6.07 -10.51 -12.32
CA PRO A 21 5.22 -11.29 -11.43
C PRO A 21 3.83 -10.63 -11.33
N ILE A 22 3.00 -10.81 -12.35
CA ILE A 22 1.62 -10.33 -12.38
C ILE A 22 0.66 -11.35 -11.76
N ASP A 23 -0.46 -10.86 -11.23
CA ASP A 23 -1.60 -11.69 -10.85
C ASP A 23 -2.42 -12.02 -12.11
N GLU A 24 -2.16 -13.19 -12.72
CA GLU A 24 -2.82 -13.63 -13.96
C GLU A 24 -4.36 -13.54 -13.89
N PRO A 25 -5.04 -14.04 -12.83
CA PRO A 25 -6.49 -13.87 -12.65
C PRO A 25 -7.01 -12.43 -12.76
N VAL A 26 -6.22 -11.41 -12.40
CA VAL A 26 -6.61 -10.00 -12.55
C VAL A 26 -6.60 -9.56 -14.01
N THR A 27 -5.72 -10.17 -14.83
CA THR A 27 -5.49 -9.78 -16.22
C THR A 27 -6.45 -10.48 -17.18
N THR A 28 -6.77 -11.75 -16.92
CA THR A 28 -7.59 -12.58 -17.82
C THR A 28 -9.10 -12.39 -17.60
N ASP A 29 -9.52 -11.91 -16.43
CA ASP A 29 -10.93 -11.70 -16.08
C ASP A 29 -11.49 -10.42 -16.73
N THR A 30 -12.41 -10.58 -17.67
CA THR A 30 -13.08 -9.47 -18.38
C THR A 30 -14.16 -8.74 -17.54
N ARG A 31 -14.46 -9.23 -16.33
CA ARG A 31 -15.48 -8.68 -15.43
C ARG A 31 -14.93 -8.30 -14.05
N ARG A 32 -13.61 -8.07 -13.98
CA ARG A 32 -12.93 -7.72 -12.73
C ARG A 32 -13.42 -6.38 -12.17
N LEU A 33 -13.66 -6.33 -10.86
CA LEU A 33 -13.83 -5.06 -10.15
C LEU A 33 -12.46 -4.43 -9.92
N ILE A 34 -12.29 -3.19 -10.41
CA ILE A 34 -11.09 -2.39 -10.19
C ILE A 34 -11.38 -1.36 -9.09
N ARG A 35 -10.41 -1.14 -8.21
CA ARG A 35 -10.51 -0.10 -7.19
C ARG A 35 -10.62 1.26 -7.87
N LEU A 36 -11.60 2.05 -7.47
CA LEU A 36 -11.83 3.36 -8.06
C LEU A 36 -10.68 4.31 -7.66
N PRO A 37 -10.02 4.98 -8.62
CA PRO A 37 -9.02 5.99 -8.33
C PRO A 37 -9.52 7.10 -7.41
N GLY A 38 -8.64 7.60 -6.54
CA GLY A 38 -8.95 8.64 -5.55
C GLY A 38 -9.73 8.15 -4.31
N THR A 39 -10.13 6.88 -4.26
CA THR A 39 -10.80 6.31 -3.08
C THR A 39 -9.81 5.83 -2.02
N LEU A 40 -10.30 5.59 -0.80
CA LEU A 40 -9.50 5.02 0.29
C LEU A 40 -9.45 3.48 0.18
N HIS A 41 -8.25 2.93 0.31
CA HIS A 41 -8.04 1.49 0.45
C HIS A 41 -8.40 1.04 1.87
N GLY A 42 -9.45 0.22 2.01
CA GLY A 42 -9.97 -0.19 3.33
C GLY A 42 -8.99 -0.94 4.25
N GLY A 43 -7.92 -1.53 3.71
CA GLY A 43 -6.89 -2.24 4.51
C GLY A 43 -5.73 -1.37 5.00
N SER A 44 -5.64 -0.10 4.57
CA SER A 44 -4.51 0.79 4.90
C SER A 44 -4.94 2.22 5.18
N GLY A 45 -6.12 2.65 4.72
CA GLY A 45 -6.53 4.05 4.78
C GLY A 45 -5.76 4.98 3.83
N LEU A 46 -4.96 4.42 2.90
CA LEU A 46 -4.24 5.19 1.88
C LEU A 46 -5.11 5.42 0.63
N VAL A 47 -4.82 6.48 -0.12
CA VAL A 47 -5.51 6.81 -1.38
C VAL A 47 -5.05 5.89 -2.50
N VAL A 48 -6.00 5.40 -3.30
CA VAL A 48 -5.74 4.76 -4.60
C VAL A 48 -5.27 5.85 -5.57
N THR A 49 -3.96 6.07 -5.60
CA THR A 49 -3.34 7.20 -6.29
C THR A 49 -2.97 6.82 -7.72
N PRO A 50 -3.54 7.46 -8.76
CA PRO A 50 -3.04 7.37 -10.13
C PRO A 50 -1.61 7.89 -10.19
N ILE A 51 -0.78 7.21 -10.96
CA ILE A 51 0.60 7.64 -11.24
C ILE A 51 0.82 7.61 -12.74
N GLU A 52 1.42 8.67 -13.28
CA GLU A 52 1.87 8.65 -14.67
C GLU A 52 3.13 7.80 -14.80
N ARG A 53 3.37 7.24 -16.00
CA ARG A 53 4.53 6.35 -16.20
C ARG A 53 5.86 7.02 -15.88
N ALA A 54 5.99 8.32 -16.16
CA ALA A 54 7.21 9.09 -15.89
C ALA A 54 7.44 9.36 -14.38
N GLU A 55 6.41 9.18 -13.56
CA GLU A 55 6.45 9.46 -12.11
C GLU A 55 6.73 8.20 -11.28
N LEU A 56 6.67 7.01 -11.91
CA LEU A 56 6.77 5.73 -11.22
C LEU A 56 8.03 5.61 -10.35
N ASP A 57 9.18 6.03 -10.87
CA ASP A 57 10.46 5.93 -10.15
C ASP A 57 10.52 6.87 -8.92
N GLY A 58 9.70 7.92 -8.89
CA GLY A 58 9.67 8.92 -7.83
C GLY A 58 8.56 8.74 -6.80
N PHE A 59 7.65 7.79 -7.00
CA PHE A 59 6.48 7.61 -6.15
C PHE A 59 6.83 6.87 -4.84
N ASP A 60 6.59 7.51 -3.70
CA ASP A 60 6.66 6.90 -2.37
C ASP A 60 5.24 6.63 -1.83
N PRO A 61 4.74 5.39 -1.87
CA PRO A 61 3.38 5.08 -1.44
C PRO A 61 3.12 5.36 0.04
N LEU A 62 4.13 5.35 0.90
CA LEU A 62 3.97 5.61 2.34
C LEU A 62 3.98 7.11 2.66
N ARG A 63 4.16 7.96 1.65
CA ARG A 63 4.10 9.41 1.75
C ARG A 63 3.04 9.99 0.84
N ASP A 64 3.11 9.69 -0.45
CA ASP A 64 2.34 10.34 -1.50
C ASP A 64 0.88 9.83 -1.56
N ALA A 65 0.62 8.62 -1.05
CA ALA A 65 -0.73 8.08 -0.95
C ALA A 65 -1.41 8.38 0.40
N VAL A 66 -0.77 9.16 1.29
CA VAL A 66 -1.36 9.56 2.56
C VAL A 66 -2.40 10.66 2.30
N PRO A 67 -3.68 10.47 2.69
CA PRO A 67 -4.70 11.49 2.44
C PRO A 67 -4.42 12.77 3.23
N ASP A 68 -4.41 13.92 2.56
CA ASP A 68 -4.25 15.25 3.20
C ASP A 68 -5.25 15.47 4.33
N ARG A 69 -6.46 14.90 4.18
CA ARG A 69 -7.51 15.00 5.20
C ARG A 69 -7.06 14.43 6.54
N PHE A 70 -6.17 13.44 6.57
CA PHE A 70 -5.67 12.81 7.80
C PHE A 70 -4.39 13.47 8.34
N VAL A 71 -3.92 14.55 7.73
CA VAL A 71 -2.75 15.31 8.16
C VAL A 71 -3.18 16.47 9.07
N GLY A 72 -2.37 16.74 10.11
CA GLY A 72 -2.58 17.88 11.03
C GLY A 72 -3.59 17.64 12.14
N ARG A 73 -4.19 16.44 12.22
CA ARG A 73 -5.12 16.05 13.28
C ARG A 73 -4.57 14.85 14.05
N GLU A 74 -4.99 14.73 15.30
CA GLU A 74 -4.66 13.58 16.14
C GLU A 74 -5.94 12.86 16.55
N ILE A 75 -5.83 11.55 16.76
CA ILE A 75 -6.91 10.70 17.24
C ILE A 75 -6.44 9.81 18.37
N ARG A 76 -7.36 9.50 19.29
CA ARG A 76 -7.16 8.46 20.29
C ARG A 76 -7.45 7.09 19.70
N ILE A 77 -6.52 6.16 19.87
CA ILE A 77 -6.63 4.75 19.52
C ILE A 77 -6.26 3.88 20.72
N GLU A 78 -6.69 2.63 20.70
CA GLU A 78 -6.26 1.60 21.63
C GLU A 78 -5.55 0.47 20.86
N CYS A 79 -4.38 0.07 21.36
CA CYS A 79 -3.58 -1.02 20.80
C CYS A 79 -3.38 -2.12 21.85
N GLU A 80 -3.56 -3.37 21.46
CA GLU A 80 -3.34 -4.51 22.37
C GLU A 80 -1.86 -4.72 22.66
N THR A 81 -1.00 -4.49 21.67
CA THR A 81 0.45 -4.69 21.76
C THR A 81 1.18 -3.45 21.26
N GLU A 82 2.41 -3.25 21.72
CA GLU A 82 3.29 -2.20 21.20
C GLU A 82 3.56 -2.36 19.69
N ARG A 83 3.58 -1.23 18.97
CA ARG A 83 3.80 -1.15 17.52
C ARG A 83 4.67 0.06 17.19
N THR A 84 5.40 -0.03 16.10
CA THR A 84 6.05 1.12 15.47
C THR A 84 5.60 1.19 14.02
N VAL A 85 5.15 2.35 13.57
CA VAL A 85 4.74 2.58 12.19
C VAL A 85 5.57 3.71 11.57
N GLU A 86 6.03 3.50 10.34
CA GLU A 86 6.66 4.52 9.53
C GLU A 86 5.69 4.94 8.44
N LEU A 87 5.18 6.16 8.52
CA LEU A 87 4.18 6.67 7.59
C LEU A 87 4.28 8.20 7.50
N ASN A 88 4.10 8.73 6.29
CA ASN A 88 4.22 10.15 6.00
C ASN A 88 5.58 10.75 6.45
N GLY A 89 6.68 10.01 6.24
CA GLY A 89 8.02 10.42 6.64
C GLY A 89 8.25 10.50 8.16
N ARG A 90 7.37 9.91 8.98
CA ARG A 90 7.46 9.92 10.45
C ARG A 90 7.45 8.51 11.00
N THR A 91 8.30 8.25 11.98
CA THR A 91 8.26 7.04 12.81
C THR A 91 7.42 7.34 14.05
N ILE A 92 6.35 6.57 14.27
CA ILE A 92 5.45 6.69 15.42
C ILE A 92 5.47 5.39 16.21
N SER A 93 5.88 5.45 17.47
CA SER A 93 5.80 4.34 18.41
C SER A 93 4.50 4.43 19.21
N VAL A 94 3.73 3.34 19.22
CA VAL A 94 2.44 3.21 19.88
C VAL A 94 2.55 2.13 20.95
N ARG A 95 2.26 2.47 22.20
CA ARG A 95 2.35 1.53 23.33
C ARG A 95 1.10 0.65 23.40
N SER A 96 1.15 -0.42 24.19
CA SER A 96 -0.08 -1.12 24.59
C SER A 96 -0.99 -0.18 25.41
N GLY A 97 -2.30 -0.26 25.19
CA GLY A 97 -3.32 0.60 25.79
C GLY A 97 -3.71 1.81 24.91
N GLU A 98 -4.25 2.84 25.55
CA GLU A 98 -4.69 4.07 24.86
C GLU A 98 -3.50 4.97 24.48
N ASN A 99 -3.50 5.45 23.23
CA ASN A 99 -2.51 6.37 22.69
C ASN A 99 -3.18 7.48 21.90
N THR A 100 -2.60 8.68 21.92
CA THR A 100 -2.94 9.76 20.98
C THR A 100 -1.88 9.80 19.89
N VAL A 101 -2.30 9.65 18.64
CA VAL A 101 -1.40 9.56 17.48
C VAL A 101 -1.92 10.45 16.35
N PRO A 102 -1.07 10.83 15.38
CA PRO A 102 -1.54 11.46 14.15
C PRO A 102 -2.63 10.62 13.47
N GLU A 103 -3.66 11.27 12.92
CA GLU A 103 -4.83 10.60 12.34
C GLU A 103 -4.45 9.61 11.24
N PHE A 104 -3.52 9.97 10.34
CA PHE A 104 -3.05 9.07 9.30
C PHE A 104 -2.47 7.75 9.87
N ALA A 105 -1.73 7.83 10.98
CA ALA A 105 -1.12 6.66 11.62
C ALA A 105 -2.17 5.81 12.33
N GLY A 106 -3.09 6.45 13.05
CA GLY A 106 -4.16 5.73 13.74
C GLY A 106 -5.14 5.06 12.77
N VAL A 107 -5.53 5.72 11.67
CA VAL A 107 -6.36 5.12 10.62
C VAL A 107 -5.63 3.94 9.97
N PHE A 108 -4.34 4.08 9.67
CA PHE A 108 -3.54 3.01 9.08
C PHE A 108 -3.49 1.75 9.97
N LEU A 109 -3.24 1.93 11.27
CA LEU A 109 -3.23 0.81 12.23
C LEU A 109 -4.61 0.20 12.40
N MET A 110 -5.67 1.01 12.48
CA MET A 110 -7.05 0.51 12.58
C MET A 110 -7.48 -0.27 11.33
N ALA A 111 -7.13 0.20 10.13
CA ALA A 111 -7.45 -0.47 8.87
C ALA A 111 -6.78 -1.85 8.74
N ARG A 112 -5.66 -2.06 9.43
CA ARG A 112 -4.92 -3.32 9.50
C ARG A 112 -5.38 -4.23 10.65
N GLY A 113 -6.35 -3.78 11.45
CA GLY A 113 -6.81 -4.50 12.63
C GLY A 113 -5.82 -4.50 13.79
N GLU A 114 -4.81 -3.63 13.77
CA GLU A 114 -3.75 -3.53 14.78
C GLU A 114 -4.10 -2.53 15.90
N ALA A 115 -5.14 -1.72 15.69
CA ALA A 115 -5.66 -0.76 16.65
C ALA A 115 -7.19 -0.67 16.55
N ARG A 116 -7.82 -0.08 17.57
CA ARG A 116 -9.25 0.26 17.57
C ARG A 116 -9.43 1.73 17.97
N LYS A 117 -10.58 2.31 17.62
CA LYS A 117 -10.92 3.66 18.06
C LYS A 117 -11.15 3.65 19.57
N ALA A 118 -10.41 4.47 20.31
CA ALA A 118 -10.64 4.60 21.75
C ALA A 118 -12.00 5.27 22.03
N PRO A 119 -12.68 4.94 23.14
CA PRO A 119 -14.00 5.50 23.47
C PRO A 119 -14.01 7.04 23.48
N GLU A 120 -15.04 7.64 22.88
CA GLU A 120 -15.31 9.07 23.03
C GLU A 120 -15.72 9.37 24.48
N ARG A 121 -15.16 10.43 25.05
CA ARG A 121 -15.51 10.90 26.39
C ARG A 121 -16.64 11.89 26.33
#